data_AF-A0A8X6X0R2-F1
#
_entry.id   AF-A0A8X6X0R2-F1
#
_cell.length_a   1.000
_cell.length_b   1.000
_cell.length_c   1.000
_cell.angle_alpha   90.00
_cell.angle_beta   90.00
_cell.angle_gamma   90.00
#
_symmetry.space_group_name_H-M   'P 1'
#
loop_
_entity.id
_entity.type
_entity.pdbx_description
1 polymer ?
#
loop_
_entity_poly.entity_id
_entity_poly.type
_entity_poly.pdbx_seq_one_letter_code
_entity_poly.pdbx_strand_id
1 'polypeptide(L)'
;MGPKKHGVSRTVLTINTKREIIATVESGQKMADIARKYGLNRSKVCTILAKKDIVKKTQATEGVSKITSTKQRSAILDKMERYLLVWINERVLKREM
;
A
#
# COMPACT_ATOMS: atom_id res chain seq x y z
N MET A 1 -2.20 4.20 -39.17
CA MET A 1 -2.45 4.14 -37.71
C MET A 1 -1.56 3.08 -37.11
N GLY A 2 -0.68 3.42 -36.16
CA GLY A 2 0.21 2.45 -35.52
C GLY A 2 -0.52 1.51 -34.56
N PRO A 3 0.03 0.33 -34.25
CA PRO A 3 -0.63 -0.64 -33.38
C PRO A 3 -0.84 -0.06 -31.97
N LYS A 4 -2.06 -0.22 -31.43
CA LYS A 4 -2.39 0.11 -30.04
C LYS A 4 -1.59 -0.79 -29.11
N LYS A 5 -0.64 -0.21 -28.39
CA LYS A 5 0.14 -0.89 -27.35
C LYS A 5 -0.84 -1.40 -26.29
N HIS A 6 -0.91 -2.71 -26.10
CA HIS A 6 -1.68 -3.30 -25.02
C HIS A 6 -1.15 -2.72 -23.70
N GLY A 7 -2.05 -2.14 -22.90
CA GLY A 7 -1.69 -1.39 -21.71
C GLY A 7 -0.88 -2.26 -20.75
N VAL A 8 0.33 -1.80 -20.40
CA VAL A 8 1.20 -2.46 -19.42
C VAL A 8 0.39 -2.69 -18.15
N SER A 9 0.17 -3.97 -17.81
CA SER A 9 -0.47 -4.38 -16.56
C SER A 9 0.19 -3.66 -15.38
N ARG A 10 -0.61 -2.99 -14.56
CA ARG A 10 -0.09 -2.21 -13.44
C ARG A 10 0.46 -3.18 -12.40
N THR A 11 1.78 -3.28 -12.28
CA THR A 11 2.42 -4.01 -11.16
C THR A 11 1.92 -3.43 -9.84
N VAL A 12 1.16 -4.24 -9.10
CA VAL A 12 0.64 -3.88 -7.78
C VAL A 12 1.72 -4.25 -6.76
N LEU A 13 2.29 -3.24 -6.11
CA LEU A 13 3.27 -3.43 -5.04
C LEU A 13 2.58 -3.48 -3.69
N THR A 14 3.05 -4.37 -2.81
CA THR A 14 2.62 -4.41 -1.42
C THR A 14 3.02 -3.14 -0.68
N ILE A 15 2.38 -2.86 0.46
CA ILE A 15 2.78 -1.72 1.31
C ILE A 15 4.19 -1.94 1.89
N ASN A 16 4.54 -3.18 2.25
CA ASN A 16 5.89 -3.51 2.72
C ASN A 16 6.95 -3.24 1.65
N THR A 17 6.75 -3.66 0.40
CA THR A 17 7.72 -3.37 -0.67
C THR A 17 7.86 -1.87 -0.91
N LYS A 18 6.78 -1.08 -0.78
CA LYS A 18 6.86 0.39 -0.85
C LYS A 18 7.67 0.98 0.31
N ARG A 19 7.55 0.45 1.52
CA ARG A 19 8.35 0.86 2.69
C ARG A 19 9.84 0.56 2.47
N GLU A 20 10.15 -0.63 1.96
CA GLU A 20 11.53 -1.03 1.63
C GLU A 20 12.15 -0.12 0.55
N ILE A 21 11.37 0.23 -0.49
CA ILE A 21 11.80 1.20 -1.50
C ILE A 21 12.08 2.57 -0.85
N ILE A 22 11.25 3.04 0.08
CA ILE A 22 11.49 4.30 0.78
C ILE A 22 12.77 4.22 1.63
N ALA A 23 12.96 3.14 2.38
CA ALA A 23 14.13 2.94 3.24
C ALA A 23 15.44 2.90 2.44
N THR A 24 15.45 2.20 1.31
CA THR A 24 16.63 2.12 0.41
C THR A 24 16.97 3.45 -0.28
N VAL A 25 15.96 4.29 -0.56
CA VAL A 25 16.21 5.65 -1.04
C VAL A 25 16.77 6.53 0.09
N GLU A 26 16.20 6.45 1.29
CA GLU A 26 16.66 7.21 2.46
C GLU A 26 18.08 6.82 2.89
N SER A 27 18.49 5.57 2.67
CA SER A 27 19.87 5.10 2.88
C SER A 27 20.86 5.55 1.79
N GLY A 28 20.42 6.35 0.81
CA GLY A 28 21.28 6.96 -0.21
C GLY A 28 21.46 6.18 -1.51
N GLN A 29 20.71 5.10 -1.75
CA GLN A 29 20.79 4.41 -3.05
C GLN A 29 20.15 5.25 -4.16
N LYS A 30 20.74 5.20 -5.36
CA LYS A 30 20.21 5.93 -6.53
C LYS A 30 18.88 5.33 -6.98
N MET A 31 17.91 6.20 -7.26
CA MET A 31 16.57 5.80 -7.70
C MET A 31 16.57 4.95 -8.97
N ALA A 32 17.56 5.13 -9.85
CA ALA A 32 17.70 4.34 -11.08
C ALA A 32 18.03 2.87 -10.79
N ASP A 33 18.89 2.62 -9.80
CA ASP A 33 19.29 1.28 -9.40
C ASP A 33 18.16 0.57 -8.67
N ILE A 34 17.42 1.29 -7.83
CA ILE A 34 16.20 0.80 -7.16
C ILE A 34 15.13 0.45 -8.19
N ALA A 35 14.89 1.36 -9.15
CA ALA A 35 13.96 1.11 -10.25
C ALA A 35 14.31 -0.18 -11.00
N ARG A 36 15.60 -0.40 -11.31
CA ARG A 36 16.08 -1.62 -11.94
C ARG A 36 15.88 -2.86 -11.06
N LYS A 37 16.22 -2.78 -9.76
CA LYS A 37 16.09 -3.89 -8.79
C LYS A 37 14.66 -4.41 -8.69
N TYR A 38 13.67 -3.50 -8.65
CA TYR A 38 12.26 -3.87 -8.50
C TYR A 38 11.50 -3.99 -9.84
N GLY A 39 12.19 -3.85 -10.98
CA GLY A 39 11.53 -3.86 -12.30
C GLY A 39 10.53 -2.71 -12.49
N LEU A 40 10.78 -1.56 -11.85
CA LEU A 40 9.90 -0.40 -11.84
C LEU A 40 10.42 0.72 -12.74
N ASN A 41 9.51 1.56 -13.21
CA ASN A 41 9.84 2.80 -13.89
C ASN A 41 10.30 3.84 -12.84
N ARG A 42 11.25 4.71 -13.18
CA ARG A 42 11.71 5.80 -12.30
C ARG A 42 10.56 6.69 -11.79
N SER A 43 9.57 6.96 -12.65
CA SER A 43 8.37 7.72 -12.29
C SER A 43 7.54 7.03 -11.18
N LYS A 44 7.47 5.69 -11.17
CA LYS A 44 6.79 4.93 -10.10
C LYS A 44 7.52 5.08 -8.77
N VAL A 45 8.85 5.03 -8.77
CA VAL A 45 9.68 5.25 -7.57
C VAL A 45 9.48 6.67 -7.02
N CYS A 46 9.49 7.69 -7.89
CA CYS A 46 9.21 9.07 -7.52
C CYS A 46 7.81 9.24 -6.90
N THR A 47 6.80 8.59 -7.48
CA THR A 47 5.42 8.61 -6.95
C THR A 47 5.32 7.94 -5.57
N ILE A 48 6.06 6.86 -5.33
CA ILE A 48 6.11 6.19 -4.02
C ILE A 48 6.71 7.11 -2.97
N LEU A 49 7.79 7.82 -3.31
CA LEU A 49 8.43 8.79 -2.42
C LEU A 49 7.55 10.01 -2.13
N ALA A 50 6.84 10.52 -3.13
CA ALA A 50 5.87 11.61 -2.93
C ALA A 50 4.75 11.22 -1.94
N LYS A 51 4.46 9.92 -1.81
CA LYS A 51 3.46 9.37 -0.88
C LYS A 51 4.07 8.76 0.38
N LYS A 52 5.35 9.04 0.68
CA LYS A 52 6.08 8.43 1.80
C LYS A 52 5.37 8.60 3.14
N ASP A 53 4.79 9.76 3.41
CA ASP A 53 4.15 10.05 4.71
C ASP A 53 2.90 9.19 4.92
N ILE A 54 2.15 8.93 3.85
CA ILE A 54 0.98 8.06 3.87
C ILE A 54 1.41 6.61 4.08
N VAL A 55 2.46 6.17 3.37
CA VAL A 55 3.00 4.80 3.48
C VAL A 55 3.59 4.53 4.87
N LYS A 56 4.22 5.53 5.50
CA LYS A 56 4.75 5.44 6.88
C LYS A 56 3.63 5.44 7.93
N LYS A 57 2.61 6.30 7.78
CA LYS A 57 1.45 6.37 8.72
C LYS A 57 0.52 5.16 8.65
N THR A 58 0.42 4.50 7.48
CA THR A 58 -0.45 3.34 7.32
C THR A 58 0.15 2.15 8.06
N GLN A 59 -0.44 1.73 9.18
CA GLN A 59 -0.16 0.42 9.78
C GLN A 59 -0.88 -0.65 8.95
N ALA A 60 -0.13 -1.33 8.09
CA ALA A 60 -0.65 -2.40 7.24
C ALA A 60 -0.19 -3.76 7.76
N THR A 61 -1.11 -4.70 7.83
CA THR A 61 -0.81 -6.14 7.97
C THR A 61 -0.07 -6.65 6.73
N GLU A 62 0.74 -7.69 6.90
CA GLU A 62 1.47 -8.35 5.83
C GLU A 62 0.53 -8.74 4.66
N GLY A 63 0.98 -8.51 3.43
CA GLY A 63 0.19 -8.79 2.21
C GLY A 63 -0.77 -7.68 1.75
N VAL A 64 -1.07 -6.67 2.57
CA VAL A 64 -1.92 -5.55 2.12
C VAL A 64 -1.20 -4.74 1.04
N SER A 65 -1.84 -4.66 -0.14
CA SER A 65 -1.24 -4.07 -1.34
C SER A 65 -1.83 -2.73 -1.75
N LYS A 66 -3.06 -2.45 -1.33
CA LYS A 66 -3.77 -1.20 -1.62
C LYS A 66 -3.82 -0.35 -0.36
N ILE A 67 -3.24 0.84 -0.43
CA ILE A 67 -3.58 1.93 0.48
C ILE A 67 -4.79 2.59 -0.16
N THR A 68 -5.98 2.17 0.24
CA THR A 68 -7.22 2.80 -0.20
C THR A 68 -7.23 4.21 0.37
N SER A 69 -7.35 5.22 -0.49
CA SER A 69 -7.43 6.61 0.01
C SER A 69 -8.66 6.74 0.91
N THR A 70 -8.56 7.52 1.98
CA THR A 70 -9.72 7.93 2.79
C THR A 70 -10.84 8.49 1.92
N LYS A 71 -10.51 9.07 0.75
CA LYS A 71 -11.49 9.58 -0.22
C LYS A 71 -12.32 8.49 -0.92
N GLN A 72 -11.80 7.26 -1.02
CA GLN A 72 -12.48 6.12 -1.63
C GLN A 72 -13.22 5.26 -0.60
N ARG A 73 -12.95 5.49 0.69
CA ARG A 73 -13.51 4.71 1.79
C ARG A 73 -14.59 5.57 2.46
N SER A 74 -15.83 5.12 2.40
CA SER A 74 -16.94 5.89 2.97
C SER A 74 -16.85 5.86 4.51
N ALA A 75 -17.22 6.97 5.15
CA ALA A 75 -17.31 7.05 6.61
C ALA A 75 -18.26 5.97 7.20
N ILE A 76 -19.23 5.52 6.40
CA ILE A 76 -20.15 4.43 6.74
C ILE A 76 -19.39 3.10 6.87
N LEU A 77 -18.50 2.78 5.93
CA LEU A 77 -17.68 1.57 5.98
C LEU A 77 -16.72 1.60 7.18
N ASP A 78 -16.12 2.75 7.47
CA ASP A 78 -15.29 2.93 8.68
C ASP A 78 -16.08 2.65 9.97
N LYS A 79 -17.31 3.17 10.05
CA LYS A 79 -18.17 2.97 11.21
C LYS A 79 -18.61 1.50 11.34
N MET A 80 -18.97 0.86 10.23
CA MET A 80 -19.35 -0.55 10.19
C MET A 80 -18.20 -1.47 10.64
N GLU A 81 -16.97 -1.23 10.15
CA GLU A 81 -15.81 -2.04 10.53
C GLU A 81 -15.47 -1.89 12.02
N ARG A 82 -15.61 -0.69 12.59
CA ARG A 82 -15.44 -0.48 14.04
C ARG A 82 -16.45 -1.31 14.85
N TYR A 83 -17.72 -1.31 14.45
CA TYR A 83 -18.73 -2.12 15.13
C TYR A 83 -18.48 -3.63 14.97
N LEU A 84 -18.06 -4.05 13.77
CA LEU A 84 -17.74 -5.45 13.53
C LEU A 84 -16.57 -5.91 14.40
N LEU A 85 -15.54 -5.08 14.58
CA LEU A 85 -14.40 -5.39 15.45
C LEU A 85 -14.83 -5.59 16.91
N VAL A 86 -15.68 -4.71 17.42
CA VAL A 86 -16.25 -4.84 18.79
C VAL A 86 -17.02 -6.14 18.91
N TRP A 87 -17.90 -6.44 17.95
CA TRP A 87 -18.71 -7.67 17.97
C TRP A 87 -17.87 -8.94 17.92
N ILE A 88 -16.81 -8.97 17.10
CA ILE A 88 -15.88 -10.10 17.04
C ILE A 88 -15.18 -10.27 18.39
N ASN A 89 -14.66 -9.19 18.97
CA ASN A 89 -13.96 -9.25 20.26
C ASN A 89 -14.88 -9.75 21.38
N GLU A 90 -16.12 -9.28 21.43
CA GLU A 90 -17.12 -9.77 22.39
C GLU A 90 -17.40 -11.28 22.22
N ARG A 91 -17.45 -11.77 20.98
CA ARG A 91 -17.68 -13.19 20.68
C ARG A 91 -16.49 -14.07 21.05
N VAL A 92 -15.27 -13.60 20.78
CA VAL A 92 -14.03 -14.31 21.14
C VAL A 92 -13.87 -14.35 22.65
N LEU A 93 -14.05 -13.22 23.36
CA LEU A 93 -13.97 -13.15 24.81
C LEU A 93 -15.02 -14.03 25.51
N LYS A 94 -16.23 -14.12 24.95
CA LYS A 94 -17.28 -15.03 25.45
C LYS A 94 -17.03 -16.51 25.16
N ARG A 95 -16.10 -16.84 24.26
CA ARG A 95 -15.76 -18.23 23.90
C ARG A 95 -14.60 -18.77 24.74
N GLU A 96 -13.82 -17.89 25.37
CA GLU A 96 -12.72 -18.24 26.28
C GLU A 96 -13.11 -18.19 27.76
N MET A 97 -14.38 -17.92 28.06
CA MET A 97 -15.01 -18.17 29.37
C MET A 97 -15.92 -19.39 29.28
#